data_AF-A0A383BYI6-F1
#
_entry.id   AF-A0A383BYI6-F1
#
_cell.length_a   1.000
_cell.length_b   1.000
_cell.length_c   1.000
_cell.angle_alpha   90.00
_cell.angle_beta   90.00
_cell.angle_gamma   90.00
#
_symmetry.space_group_name_H-M   'P 1'
#
loop_
_entity.id
_entity.type
_entity.pdbx_description
1 polymer ?
#
loop_
_entity_poly.entity_id
_entity_poly.type
_entity_poly.pdbx_seq_one_letter_code
_entity_poly.pdbx_strand_id
1 'polypeptide(L)'
;MEEYIKQIGKKIVYNKKTIVLGIPFDDRSSFLKGASKGPKAIRKALNSPSANLSTESGYDLGSSDGWHDMGNIDDMNSSNN
;
A
#
# COMPACT_ATOMS: atom_id res chain seq x y z
N MET A 1 12.55 -9.71 -14.48
CA MET A 1 12.51 -9.38 -13.03
C MET A 1 13.66 -10.08 -12.31
N GLU A 2 13.80 -11.40 -12.47
CA GLU A 2 14.96 -12.20 -12.03
C GLU A 2 16.32 -11.63 -12.45
N GLU A 3 16.44 -11.15 -13.70
CA GLU A 3 17.71 -10.67 -14.25
C GLU A 3 18.15 -9.30 -13.68
N TYR A 4 17.19 -8.46 -13.30
CA TYR A 4 17.44 -7.15 -12.68
C TYR A 4 18.00 -7.31 -11.26
N ILE A 5 17.59 -8.36 -10.54
CA ILE A 5 18.03 -8.65 -9.18
C ILE A 5 19.49 -9.13 -9.14
N LYS A 6 19.98 -9.76 -10.22
CA LYS A 6 21.35 -10.26 -10.32
C LYS A 6 22.40 -9.17 -10.51
N GLN A 7 22.02 -8.03 -11.11
CA GLN A 7 22.93 -6.93 -11.45
C GLN A 7 23.32 -6.04 -10.25
N ILE A 8 22.54 -6.04 -9.16
CA ILE A 8 22.66 -5.03 -8.10
C ILE A 8 23.60 -5.40 -6.95
N GLY A 9 24.19 -6.61 -6.91
CA GLY A 9 25.17 -7.02 -5.88
C GLY A 9 24.71 -6.92 -4.41
N LYS A 10 23.48 -6.48 -4.17
CA LYS A 10 22.88 -6.26 -2.86
C LYS A 10 22.01 -7.45 -2.51
N LYS A 11 22.34 -8.10 -1.40
CA LYS A 11 21.45 -9.04 -0.72
C LYS A 11 20.14 -8.31 -0.42
N ILE A 12 19.05 -8.69 -1.09
CA ILE A 12 17.72 -8.17 -0.76
C ILE A 12 17.36 -8.75 0.62
N VAL A 13 17.38 -7.90 1.64
CA VAL A 13 16.94 -8.25 2.99
C VAL A 13 15.47 -7.89 3.09
N TYR A 14 14.61 -8.90 3.17
CA TYR A 14 13.17 -8.71 3.39
C TYR A 14 12.93 -8.32 4.86
N ASN A 15 12.71 -7.04 5.12
CA ASN A 15 12.53 -6.49 6.47
C ASN A 15 11.12 -6.76 7.07
N LYS A 16 10.36 -7.73 6.55
CA LYS A 16 8.96 -8.01 6.95
C LYS A 16 8.04 -6.76 7.01
N LYS A 17 8.37 -5.70 6.27
CA LYS A 17 7.59 -4.47 6.18
C LYS A 17 6.63 -4.55 5.00
N THR A 18 5.35 -4.35 5.28
CA THR A 18 4.28 -4.18 4.31
C THR A 18 4.09 -2.69 4.07
N ILE A 19 4.17 -2.28 2.80
CA ILE A 19 3.97 -0.90 2.40
C ILE A 19 2.73 -0.83 1.52
N VAL A 20 1.83 0.10 1.86
CA VAL A 20 0.65 0.40 1.05
C VAL A 20 0.85 1.73 0.35
N LEU A 21 0.64 1.74 -0.96
CA LEU A 21 0.63 2.93 -1.79
C LEU A 21 -0.70 2.98 -2.56
N GLY A 22 -1.39 4.11 -2.47
CA GLY A 22 -2.63 4.34 -3.19
C GLY A 22 -2.37 4.88 -4.59
N ILE A 23 -3.01 4.27 -5.59
CA ILE A 23 -3.04 4.79 -6.98
C ILE A 23 -4.50 5.09 -7.32
N PRO A 24 -4.98 6.33 -7.11
CA PRO A 24 -6.38 6.71 -7.33
C PRO A 24 -6.66 6.97 -8.82
N PHE A 25 -6.42 5.99 -9.67
CA PHE A 25 -6.51 6.14 -11.13
C PHE A 25 -7.48 5.14 -11.75
N ASP A 26 -8.34 5.63 -12.64
CA ASP A 26 -9.26 4.78 -13.41
C ASP A 26 -9.53 5.26 -14.84
N ASP A 27 -8.64 6.07 -15.43
CA ASP A 27 -8.84 6.59 -16.79
C ASP A 27 -8.93 5.50 -17.85
N ARG A 28 -8.33 4.34 -17.58
CA ARG A 28 -8.30 3.17 -18.48
C ARG A 28 -9.42 2.16 -18.24
N SER A 29 -10.38 2.43 -17.36
CA SER A 29 -11.58 1.59 -17.23
C SER A 29 -12.42 1.63 -18.52
N SER A 30 -12.73 0.45 -19.06
CA SER A 30 -13.48 0.29 -20.32
C SER A 30 -15.01 0.24 -20.14
N PHE A 31 -15.49 0.11 -18.90
CA PHE A 31 -16.93 -0.01 -18.59
C PHE A 31 -17.40 1.09 -17.63
N LEU A 32 -16.88 1.13 -16.40
CA LEU A 32 -17.29 2.10 -15.37
C LEU A 32 -16.09 2.75 -14.68
N LYS A 33 -16.27 4.02 -14.30
CA LYS A 33 -15.38 4.77 -13.41
C LYS A 33 -15.81 4.59 -11.97
N GLY A 34 -14.84 4.61 -11.06
CA GLY A 34 -15.05 4.47 -9.62
C GLY A 34 -13.87 3.84 -8.89
N ALA A 35 -13.01 3.09 -9.60
CA ALA A 35 -11.84 2.44 -9.00
C ALA A 35 -10.84 3.45 -8.43
N SER A 36 -10.79 4.66 -8.97
CA SER A 36 -10.00 5.78 -8.41
C SER A 36 -10.36 6.11 -6.95
N LYS A 37 -11.60 5.85 -6.53
CA LYS A 37 -12.07 6.04 -5.14
C LYS A 37 -11.68 4.88 -4.22
N GLY A 38 -11.23 3.76 -4.78
CA GLY A 38 -10.88 2.53 -4.08
C GLY A 38 -9.87 2.73 -2.95
N PRO A 39 -8.70 3.36 -3.18
CA PRO A 39 -7.69 3.54 -2.13
C PRO A 39 -8.23 4.22 -0.86
N LYS A 40 -9.07 5.26 -1.00
CA LYS A 40 -9.71 5.93 0.14
C LYS A 40 -10.72 5.04 0.85
N ALA A 41 -11.53 4.30 0.09
CA ALA A 41 -12.54 3.40 0.66
C ALA A 41 -11.92 2.23 1.44
N ILE A 42 -10.85 1.64 0.91
CA ILE A 42 -10.10 0.55 1.56
C ILE A 42 -9.52 1.02 2.90
N ARG A 43 -8.83 2.16 2.92
CA ARG A 43 -8.28 2.72 4.18
C ARG A 43 -9.37 3.02 5.21
N LYS A 44 -10.52 3.53 4.78
CA LYS A 44 -11.67 3.76 5.67
C LYS A 44 -12.15 2.45 6.30
N ALA A 45 -12.23 1.37 5.52
CA ALA A 45 -12.66 0.07 6.03
C ALA A 45 -11.63 -0.54 7.00
N LEU A 46 -10.34 -0.45 6.67
CA LEU A 46 -9.23 -0.93 7.51
C LEU A 46 -9.18 -0.23 8.88
N ASN A 47 -9.48 1.07 8.92
CA ASN A 47 -9.52 1.86 10.15
C ASN A 47 -10.92 1.93 10.80
N SER A 48 -11.85 1.05 10.41
CA SER A 48 -13.19 1.02 11.00
C SER A 48 -13.16 0.39 12.41
N PRO A 49 -14.09 0.77 13.32
CA PRO A 49 -14.15 0.19 14.67
C PRO A 49 -14.42 -1.33 14.68
N SER A 50 -14.98 -1.87 13.60
CA SER A 50 -15.26 -3.29 13.42
C SER A 50 -14.07 -4.08 12.86
N ALA A 51 -12.97 -3.41 12.48
CA ALA A 51 -11.78 -4.02 11.91
C ALA A 51 -10.57 -3.85 12.83
N ASN A 52 -9.53 -4.64 12.57
CA ASN A 52 -8.21 -4.46 13.15
C ASN A 52 -7.15 -4.79 12.09
N LEU A 53 -5.87 -4.61 12.45
CA LEU A 53 -4.73 -4.91 11.59
C LEU A 53 -4.21 -6.35 11.77
N SER A 54 -4.98 -7.21 12.41
CA SER A 54 -4.63 -8.62 12.60
C SER A 54 -5.08 -9.43 11.39
N THR A 55 -4.15 -10.19 10.83
CA THR A 55 -4.40 -11.12 9.72
C THR A 55 -4.94 -12.46 10.22
N GLU A 56 -5.53 -13.26 9.33
CA GLU A 56 -6.06 -14.59 9.64
C GLU A 56 -4.99 -15.57 10.14
N SER A 57 -3.72 -15.37 9.78
CA SER A 57 -2.59 -16.14 10.30
C SER A 57 -2.16 -15.71 11.71
N GLY A 58 -2.89 -14.79 12.36
CA GLY A 58 -2.57 -14.25 13.68
C GLY A 58 -1.42 -13.25 13.69
N TYR A 59 -0.94 -12.80 12.52
CA TYR A 59 0.09 -11.78 12.44
C TYR A 59 -0.56 -10.40 12.54
N ASP A 60 -0.15 -9.63 13.54
CA ASP A 60 -0.65 -8.28 13.77
C ASP A 60 0.25 -7.24 13.11
N LEU A 61 -0.31 -6.58 12.09
CA LEU A 61 0.35 -5.53 11.33
C LEU A 61 0.43 -4.21 12.11
N GLY A 62 -0.39 -4.03 13.16
CA GLY A 62 -0.46 -2.82 13.98
C GLY A 62 0.50 -2.80 15.18
N SER A 63 0.95 -3.95 15.67
CA SER A 63 1.91 -4.04 16.79
C SER A 63 3.38 -3.98 16.38
N SER A 64 3.67 -3.91 15.08
CA SER A 64 5.04 -3.86 14.56
C SER A 64 5.23 -2.71 13.58
N ASP A 65 6.49 -2.32 13.40
CA ASP A 65 7.02 -1.46 12.32
C ASP A 65 6.78 -2.04 10.89
N GLY A 66 5.90 -3.05 10.79
CA GLY A 66 5.62 -3.90 9.65
C GLY A 66 4.47 -3.39 8.77
N TRP A 67 3.82 -2.28 9.09
CA TRP A 67 2.80 -1.65 8.26
C TRP A 67 3.08 -0.16 8.06
N HIS A 68 3.23 0.26 6.80
CA HIS A 68 3.37 1.67 6.43
C HIS A 68 2.42 2.03 5.30
N ASP A 69 1.51 2.96 5.56
CA ASP A 69 0.70 3.60 4.52
C ASP A 69 1.42 4.86 4.02
N MET A 70 1.80 4.87 2.74
CA MET A 70 2.49 5.98 2.08
C MET A 70 1.53 6.99 1.45
N GLY A 71 0.21 6.87 1.68
CA GLY A 71 -0.79 7.75 1.09
C GLY A 71 -0.99 7.47 -0.40
N ASN A 72 -1.53 8.43 -1.14
CA ASN A 72 -1.67 8.31 -2.59
C ASN A 72 -0.44 8.89 -3.31
N ILE A 73 -0.18 8.41 -4.52
CA ILE A 73 0.91 8.93 -5.35
C ILE A 73 0.81 10.46 -5.59
N ASP A 74 -0.40 11.02 -5.61
CA ASP A 74 -0.62 12.45 -5.81
C ASP A 74 -0.33 13.29 -4.54
N ASP A 75 -0.41 12.67 -3.36
CA ASP A 75 -0.14 13.34 -2.08
C ASP A 75 1.37 13.63 -1.92
N MET A 76 2.22 12.91 -2.67
CA MET A 76 3.68 13.00 -2.57
C MET A 76 4.28 14.31 -3.12
N ASN A 77 3.50 15.12 -3.85
CA ASN A 77 3.94 16.43 -4.36
C ASN A 77 3.56 17.62 -3.46
N SER A 78 2.81 17.40 -2.36
CA SER A 78 2.31 18.50 -1.51
C SER A 78 3.28 18.94 -0.40
N SER A 79 4.48 18.36 -0.31
CA SER A 79 5.48 18.65 0.74
C SER A 79 6.60 19.62 0.33
N ASN A 80 6.46 20.34 -0.79
CA ASN A 80 7.47 21.28 -1.31
C ASN A 80 6.99 22.75 -1.33
N ASN A 81 6.28 23.22 -0.29
CA ASN A 81 6.03 24.65 -0.07
C ASN A 81 6.26 25.03 1.39
#